data_AF-A0A1Q9ABZ7-F1
#
_entry.id   AF-A0A1Q9ABZ7-F1
#
_cell.length_a   1.000
_cell.length_b   1.000
_cell.length_c   1.000
_cell.angle_alpha   90.00
_cell.angle_beta   90.00
_cell.angle_gamma   90.00
#
_symmetry.space_group_name_H-M   'P 1'
#
loop_
_entity.id
_entity.type
_entity.pdbx_description
1 polymer ?
#
loop_
_entity_poly.entity_id
_entity_poly.type
_entity_poly.pdbx_seq_one_letter_code
_entity_poly.pdbx_strand_id
1 'polypeptide(L)'
;MLQHAKQPKQPFTLFQRPGGTIWSVRFSAGGKQVRKSLDTDNYDEAHHRAYQIWSEANYRVKNGFTAVVRPFGEVAEEFIKFVVAESERNDRSEYHSRDWPPVIRRYLVGFFGNKPIDTIREPDIERYVEWRRNYWVSGPGKDIDFIRYERGGKILRRSARHEVPTVSRQRGELTIVRALFQQALKWGYCGKLDIPDIKVRKRVDNSRPSFTPEEFETLISTSLQRIYPDHSGQGKLIRGKDGRVWRQFRQNLHVISDRLKLHAHIEIASGTGMRPTDLKNLNWGHVVRFRSVRQGKLEDQDVRFQVQGCVSACKIDPISGVIGVQF
;
A
#
# COMPACT_ATOMS: atom_id res chain seq x y z
N MET A 1 -44.69 -37.91 -48.71
CA MET A 1 -43.68 -36.84 -48.65
C MET A 1 -43.29 -36.62 -47.20
N LEU A 2 -42.02 -36.87 -46.87
CA LEU A 2 -41.49 -36.93 -45.50
C LEU A 2 -41.54 -35.55 -44.83
N GLN A 3 -42.29 -35.47 -43.72
CA GLN A 3 -42.27 -34.35 -42.81
C GLN A 3 -40.84 -34.18 -42.28
N HIS A 4 -40.20 -33.04 -42.59
CA HIS A 4 -38.94 -32.67 -41.96
C HIS A 4 -39.22 -32.37 -40.49
N ALA A 5 -38.96 -33.34 -39.62
CA ALA A 5 -38.97 -33.15 -38.18
C ALA A 5 -37.97 -32.03 -37.86
N LYS A 6 -38.48 -30.86 -37.47
CA LYS A 6 -37.66 -29.75 -36.95
C LYS A 6 -36.86 -30.31 -35.77
N GLN A 7 -35.56 -30.52 -35.97
CA GLN A 7 -34.67 -30.89 -34.87
C GLN A 7 -34.85 -29.86 -33.74
N PRO A 8 -34.96 -30.29 -32.47
CA PRO A 8 -35.11 -29.37 -31.36
C PRO A 8 -33.94 -28.39 -31.38
N LYS A 9 -34.24 -27.09 -31.31
CA LYS A 9 -33.23 -26.03 -31.23
C LYS A 9 -32.33 -26.32 -30.04
N GLN A 10 -31.09 -26.75 -30.32
CA GLN A 10 -30.13 -27.03 -29.27
C GLN A 10 -29.76 -25.73 -28.54
N PRO A 11 -29.57 -25.76 -27.22
CA PRO A 11 -29.30 -24.57 -26.43
C PRO A 11 -27.85 -24.05 -26.58
N PHE A 12 -27.03 -24.74 -27.37
CA PHE A 12 -25.64 -24.42 -27.66
C PHE A 12 -25.30 -24.72 -29.12
N THR A 13 -24.21 -24.15 -29.62
CA THR A 13 -23.72 -24.37 -30.99
C THR A 13 -22.38 -25.10 -30.93
N LEU A 14 -22.32 -26.27 -31.56
CA LEU A 14 -21.07 -27.01 -31.80
C LEU A 14 -20.44 -26.55 -33.11
N PHE A 15 -19.12 -26.36 -33.11
CA PHE A 15 -18.37 -26.00 -34.31
C PHE A 15 -16.93 -26.48 -34.21
N GLN A 16 -16.29 -26.70 -35.36
CA GLN A 16 -14.85 -26.98 -35.48
C GLN A 16 -14.10 -25.72 -35.91
N ARG A 17 -12.83 -25.60 -35.53
CA ARG A 17 -11.98 -24.49 -36.01
C ARG A 17 -11.49 -24.82 -37.43
N PRO A 18 -11.23 -23.81 -38.29
CA PRO A 18 -10.63 -24.07 -39.60
C PRO A 18 -9.31 -24.82 -39.44
N GLY A 19 -9.22 -26.03 -40.01
CA GLY A 19 -8.03 -26.90 -39.91
C GLY A 19 -7.89 -27.72 -38.62
N GLY A 20 -8.87 -27.71 -37.72
CA GLY A 20 -8.85 -28.51 -36.49
C GLY A 20 -9.96 -29.56 -36.45
N THR A 21 -9.63 -30.79 -36.04
CA THR A 21 -10.58 -31.90 -35.88
C THR A 21 -11.35 -31.86 -34.56
N ILE A 22 -10.89 -31.05 -33.60
CA ILE A 22 -11.46 -30.96 -32.25
C ILE A 22 -12.73 -30.10 -32.25
N TRP A 23 -13.82 -30.64 -31.70
CA TRP A 23 -15.07 -29.92 -31.50
C TRP A 23 -14.94 -28.84 -30.41
N SER A 24 -15.60 -27.71 -30.64
CA SER A 24 -15.76 -26.63 -29.67
C SER A 24 -17.23 -26.28 -29.50
N VAL A 25 -17.60 -25.85 -28.30
CA VAL A 25 -18.95 -25.39 -27.98
C VAL A 25 -18.97 -23.88 -27.80
N ARG A 26 -20.04 -23.24 -28.27
CA ARG A 26 -20.42 -21.86 -27.98
C ARG A 26 -21.82 -21.83 -27.38
N PHE A 27 -21.99 -21.14 -26.27
CA PHE A 27 -23.31 -20.89 -25.68
C PHE A 27 -23.32 -19.55 -24.94
N SER A 28 -24.52 -19.04 -24.67
CA SER A 28 -24.72 -17.86 -23.82
C SER A 28 -25.20 -18.31 -22.45
N ALA A 29 -24.50 -17.89 -21.39
CA ALA A 29 -24.90 -18.12 -20.01
C ALA A 29 -24.69 -16.83 -19.20
N GLY A 30 -25.74 -16.36 -18.51
CA GLY A 30 -25.66 -15.15 -17.69
C GLY A 30 -25.26 -13.89 -18.46
N GLY A 31 -25.69 -13.76 -19.73
CA GLY A 31 -25.38 -12.60 -20.57
C GLY A 31 -23.96 -12.55 -21.16
N LYS A 32 -23.12 -13.55 -20.88
CA LYS A 32 -21.77 -13.69 -21.48
C LYS A 32 -21.75 -14.88 -22.44
N GLN A 33 -21.08 -14.70 -23.58
CA GLN A 33 -20.80 -15.82 -24.49
C GLN A 33 -19.59 -16.62 -23.98
N VAL A 34 -19.79 -17.91 -23.76
CA VAL A 34 -18.74 -18.85 -23.36
C VAL A 34 -18.36 -19.69 -24.57
N ARG A 35 -17.06 -19.80 -24.82
CA ARG A 35 -16.47 -20.66 -25.85
C ARG A 35 -15.47 -21.60 -25.18
N LYS A 36 -15.66 -22.91 -25.33
CA LYS A 36 -14.73 -23.93 -24.83
C LYS A 36 -14.46 -24.99 -25.88
N SER A 37 -13.24 -25.51 -25.92
CA SER A 37 -12.91 -26.73 -26.65
C SER A 37 -13.43 -27.94 -25.87
N LEU A 38 -13.92 -28.96 -26.59
CA LEU A 38 -14.44 -30.20 -26.02
C LEU A 38 -13.38 -31.31 -26.01
N ASP A 39 -12.22 -31.05 -26.63
CA ASP A 39 -11.05 -31.94 -26.69
C ASP A 39 -11.37 -33.36 -27.18
N THR A 40 -12.29 -33.44 -28.14
CA THR A 40 -12.77 -34.67 -28.76
C THR A 40 -13.09 -34.38 -30.23
N ASP A 41 -12.84 -35.35 -31.10
CA ASP A 41 -13.16 -35.39 -32.53
C ASP A 41 -14.48 -36.12 -32.84
N ASN A 42 -14.91 -37.03 -31.96
CA ASN A 42 -16.21 -37.70 -31.99
C ASN A 42 -17.37 -36.74 -31.66
N TYR A 43 -18.37 -36.70 -32.55
CA TYR A 43 -19.55 -35.83 -32.43
C TYR A 43 -20.43 -36.17 -31.22
N ASP A 44 -20.71 -37.45 -30.96
CA ASP A 44 -21.66 -37.84 -29.90
C ASP A 44 -21.09 -37.55 -28.51
N GLU A 45 -19.80 -37.83 -28.32
CA GLU A 45 -19.09 -37.51 -27.08
C GLU A 45 -18.94 -35.99 -26.91
N ALA A 46 -18.66 -35.25 -27.99
CA ALA A 46 -18.66 -33.79 -27.98
C ALA A 46 -20.04 -33.23 -27.58
N HIS A 47 -21.12 -33.83 -28.07
CA HIS A 47 -22.50 -33.42 -27.73
C HIS A 47 -22.83 -33.64 -26.26
N HIS A 48 -22.46 -34.80 -25.70
CA HIS A 48 -22.61 -35.08 -24.26
C HIS A 48 -21.80 -34.10 -23.40
N ARG A 49 -20.52 -33.89 -23.73
CA ARG A 49 -19.65 -32.94 -23.01
C ARG A 49 -20.18 -31.50 -23.10
N ALA A 50 -20.73 -31.11 -24.24
CA ALA A 50 -21.34 -29.79 -24.42
C ALA A 50 -22.56 -29.60 -23.52
N TYR A 51 -23.43 -30.61 -23.40
CA TYR A 51 -24.55 -30.58 -22.45
C TYR A 51 -24.10 -30.46 -21.01
N GLN A 52 -23.06 -31.20 -20.60
CA GLN A 52 -22.50 -31.12 -19.26
C GLN A 52 -21.98 -29.70 -18.95
N ILE A 53 -21.18 -29.13 -19.84
CA ILE A 53 -20.61 -27.78 -19.65
C ILE A 53 -21.71 -26.72 -19.63
N TRP A 54 -22.71 -26.82 -20.52
CA TRP A 54 -23.83 -25.89 -20.57
C TRP A 54 -24.68 -25.97 -19.29
N SER A 55 -25.00 -27.18 -18.84
CA SER A 55 -25.77 -27.42 -17.62
C SER A 55 -25.06 -26.89 -16.39
N GLU A 56 -23.75 -27.16 -16.25
CA GLU A 56 -22.93 -26.65 -15.16
C GLU A 56 -22.89 -25.11 -15.15
N ALA A 57 -22.69 -24.49 -16.31
CA ALA A 57 -22.65 -23.04 -16.44
C ALA A 57 -24.01 -22.40 -16.07
N ASN A 58 -25.13 -22.97 -16.54
CA ASN A 58 -26.45 -22.46 -16.20
C ASN A 58 -26.80 -22.68 -14.73
N TYR A 59 -26.42 -23.82 -14.16
CA TYR A 59 -26.59 -24.08 -12.73
C TYR A 59 -25.82 -23.06 -11.88
N ARG A 60 -24.60 -22.71 -12.28
CA ARG A 60 -23.82 -21.65 -11.63
C ARG A 60 -24.52 -20.29 -11.68
N VAL A 61 -24.96 -19.87 -12.87
CA VAL A 61 -25.65 -18.59 -13.03
C VAL A 61 -26.95 -18.57 -12.20
N LYS A 62 -27.70 -19.68 -12.18
CA LYS A 62 -28.90 -19.83 -11.35
C LYS A 62 -28.61 -19.68 -9.86
N ASN A 63 -27.44 -20.12 -9.41
CA ASN A 63 -26.96 -19.97 -8.03
C ASN A 63 -26.28 -18.63 -7.74
N GLY A 64 -26.29 -17.68 -8.67
CA GLY A 64 -25.71 -16.34 -8.51
C GLY A 64 -24.18 -16.27 -8.68
N PHE A 65 -23.56 -17.32 -9.23
CA PHE A 65 -22.14 -17.35 -9.58
C PHE A 65 -21.90 -16.91 -11.03
N THR A 66 -20.64 -16.61 -11.35
CA THR A 66 -20.25 -16.25 -12.72
C THR A 66 -20.25 -17.50 -13.60
N ALA A 67 -20.69 -17.38 -14.86
CA ALA A 67 -20.73 -18.50 -15.81
C ALA A 67 -19.35 -19.12 -16.08
N VAL A 68 -18.27 -18.34 -15.92
CA VAL A 68 -16.88 -18.76 -16.11
C VAL A 68 -16.17 -18.72 -14.77
N VAL A 69 -15.60 -19.85 -14.37
CA VAL A 69 -14.74 -19.97 -13.20
C VAL A 69 -13.41 -19.30 -13.48
N ARG A 70 -12.99 -18.42 -12.56
CA ARG A 70 -11.66 -17.83 -12.54
C ARG A 70 -10.99 -18.15 -11.20
N PRO A 71 -9.83 -18.82 -11.18
CA PRO A 71 -9.09 -19.03 -9.94
C PRO A 71 -8.56 -17.70 -9.42
N PHE A 72 -8.49 -17.56 -8.10
CA PHE A 72 -8.02 -16.34 -7.46
C PHE A 72 -6.60 -15.95 -7.91
N GLY A 73 -5.70 -16.93 -8.10
CA GLY A 73 -4.34 -16.70 -8.56
C GLY A 73 -4.24 -15.96 -9.90
N GLU A 74 -5.08 -16.32 -10.88
CA GLU A 74 -5.10 -15.64 -12.18
C GLU A 74 -5.59 -14.19 -12.05
N VAL A 75 -6.67 -13.98 -11.29
CA VAL A 75 -7.24 -12.65 -11.09
C VAL A 75 -6.29 -11.75 -10.29
N ALA A 76 -5.57 -12.32 -9.32
CA ALA A 76 -4.59 -11.61 -8.53
C ALA A 76 -3.39 -11.13 -9.39
N GLU A 77 -2.93 -11.94 -10.33
CA GLU A 77 -1.84 -11.54 -11.23
C GLU A 77 -2.31 -10.51 -12.27
N GLU A 78 -3.55 -10.62 -12.77
CA GLU A 78 -4.19 -9.58 -13.60
C GLU A 78 -4.30 -8.25 -12.83
N PHE A 79 -4.68 -8.29 -11.56
CA PHE A 79 -4.72 -7.13 -10.68
C PHE A 79 -3.35 -6.50 -10.44
N ILE A 80 -2.30 -7.31 -10.27
CA ILE A 80 -0.92 -6.80 -10.15
C ILE A 80 -0.52 -6.03 -11.42
N LYS A 81 -0.78 -6.59 -12.60
CA LYS A 81 -0.49 -5.91 -13.88
C LYS A 81 -1.25 -4.59 -14.00
N PHE A 82 -2.52 -4.59 -13.61
CA PHE A 82 -3.33 -3.37 -13.59
C PHE A 82 -2.75 -2.30 -12.66
N VAL A 83 -2.35 -2.67 -11.44
CA VAL A 83 -1.74 -1.72 -10.47
C VAL A 83 -0.40 -1.16 -10.98
N VAL A 84 0.41 -1.97 -11.64
CA VAL A 84 1.67 -1.53 -12.24
C VAL A 84 1.39 -0.54 -13.38
N ALA A 85 0.45 -0.85 -14.27
CA ALA A 85 0.07 0.04 -15.36
C ALA A 85 -0.54 1.38 -14.87
N GLU A 86 -1.35 1.38 -13.81
CA GLU A 86 -1.85 2.62 -13.19
C GLU A 86 -0.72 3.46 -12.57
N SER A 87 0.28 2.80 -11.99
CA SER A 87 1.45 3.47 -11.43
C SER A 87 2.31 4.12 -12.52
N GLU A 88 2.49 3.46 -13.66
CA GLU A 88 3.21 4.02 -14.82
C GLU A 88 2.51 5.25 -15.40
N ARG A 89 1.18 5.31 -15.30
CA ARG A 89 0.37 6.47 -15.73
C ARG A 89 0.34 7.61 -14.72
N ASN A 90 0.98 7.47 -13.56
CA ASN A 90 0.90 8.38 -12.41
C ASN A 90 -0.52 8.54 -11.81
N ASP A 91 -1.46 7.66 -12.14
CA ASP A 91 -2.81 7.64 -11.55
C ASP A 91 -2.80 7.08 -10.12
N ARG A 92 -1.69 6.41 -9.75
CA ARG A 92 -1.52 5.75 -8.46
C ARG A 92 -0.09 5.92 -7.96
N SER A 93 0.07 6.00 -6.63
CA SER A 93 1.39 6.12 -6.01
C SER A 93 2.28 4.90 -6.26
N GLU A 94 3.55 5.15 -6.56
CA GLU A 94 4.59 4.16 -6.85
C GLU A 94 4.80 3.11 -5.74
N TYR A 95 4.47 3.44 -4.48
CA TYR A 95 4.59 2.45 -3.41
C TYR A 95 3.62 1.27 -3.59
N HIS A 96 2.47 1.47 -4.26
CA HIS A 96 1.50 0.40 -4.50
C HIS A 96 2.06 -0.67 -5.44
N SER A 97 2.68 -0.27 -6.56
CA SER A 97 3.30 -1.20 -7.51
C SER A 97 4.50 -1.93 -6.90
N ARG A 98 5.23 -1.30 -5.99
CA ARG A 98 6.35 -1.93 -5.27
C ARG A 98 5.91 -2.90 -4.17
N ASP A 99 4.97 -2.48 -3.31
CA ASP A 99 4.71 -3.16 -2.04
C ASP A 99 3.55 -4.17 -2.11
N TRP A 100 2.56 -3.96 -2.99
CA TRP A 100 1.41 -4.86 -3.09
C TRP A 100 1.74 -6.21 -3.72
N PRO A 101 2.47 -6.31 -4.85
CA PRO A 101 2.67 -7.61 -5.51
C PRO A 101 3.35 -8.67 -4.63
N PRO A 102 4.39 -8.35 -3.83
CA PRO A 102 4.98 -9.33 -2.90
C PRO A 102 3.99 -9.82 -1.84
N VAL A 103 3.10 -8.96 -1.38
CA VAL A 103 2.08 -9.29 -0.35
C VAL A 103 0.99 -10.16 -0.96
N ILE A 104 0.49 -9.79 -2.15
CA ILE A 104 -0.53 -10.54 -2.89
C ILE A 104 -0.01 -11.95 -3.20
N ARG A 105 1.17 -12.07 -3.83
CA ARG A 105 1.71 -13.37 -4.24
C ARG A 105 2.03 -14.27 -3.05
N ARG A 106 2.58 -13.73 -1.96
CA ARG A 106 2.97 -14.55 -0.80
C ARG A 106 1.78 -14.99 0.05
N TYR A 107 0.87 -14.07 0.35
CA TYR A 107 -0.17 -14.33 1.34
C TYR A 107 -1.52 -14.62 0.70
N LEU A 108 -1.97 -13.77 -0.22
CA LEU A 108 -3.30 -13.93 -0.81
C LEU A 108 -3.33 -15.12 -1.78
N VAL A 109 -2.39 -15.17 -2.72
CA VAL A 109 -2.26 -16.30 -3.65
C VAL A 109 -1.80 -17.55 -2.89
N GLY A 110 -0.93 -17.42 -1.89
CA GLY A 110 -0.50 -18.55 -1.06
C GLY A 110 -1.64 -19.20 -0.26
N PHE A 111 -2.69 -18.46 0.07
CA PHE A 111 -3.85 -18.98 0.81
C PHE A 111 -5.03 -19.34 -0.11
N PHE A 112 -5.46 -18.42 -0.97
CA PHE A 112 -6.62 -18.61 -1.84
C PHE A 112 -6.28 -19.39 -3.11
N GLY A 113 -5.09 -19.19 -3.68
CA GLY A 113 -4.54 -19.95 -4.81
C GLY A 113 -5.54 -20.29 -5.90
N ASN A 114 -5.93 -21.56 -5.95
CA ASN A 114 -6.82 -22.15 -6.97
C ASN A 114 -8.32 -21.99 -6.67
N LYS A 115 -8.69 -21.40 -5.53
CA LYS A 115 -10.08 -21.20 -5.16
C LYS A 115 -10.74 -20.22 -6.14
N PRO A 116 -11.95 -20.53 -6.66
CA PRO A 116 -12.69 -19.61 -7.50
C PRO A 116 -13.02 -18.30 -6.77
N ILE A 117 -12.76 -17.16 -7.39
CA ILE A 117 -12.94 -15.84 -6.75
C ILE A 117 -14.39 -15.56 -6.35
N ASP A 118 -15.35 -16.07 -7.12
CA ASP A 118 -16.79 -15.93 -6.90
C ASP A 118 -17.32 -16.74 -5.72
N THR A 119 -16.56 -17.76 -5.26
CA THR A 119 -16.92 -18.59 -4.11
C THR A 119 -16.39 -18.05 -2.78
N ILE A 120 -15.50 -17.06 -2.81
CA ILE A 120 -14.90 -16.49 -1.60
C ILE A 120 -15.95 -15.68 -0.85
N ARG A 121 -16.22 -16.05 0.40
CA ARG A 121 -17.17 -15.37 1.29
C ARG A 121 -16.47 -14.86 2.55
N GLU A 122 -17.20 -14.12 3.37
CA GLU A 122 -16.73 -13.59 4.65
C GLU A 122 -16.03 -14.64 5.55
N PRO A 123 -16.53 -15.88 5.73
CA PRO A 123 -15.85 -16.88 6.55
C PRO A 123 -14.46 -17.27 6.02
N ASP A 124 -14.23 -17.17 4.71
CA ASP A 124 -12.93 -17.46 4.12
C ASP A 124 -11.92 -16.34 4.41
N ILE A 125 -12.41 -15.10 4.49
CA ILE A 125 -11.60 -13.95 4.90
C ILE A 125 -11.20 -14.08 6.38
N GLU A 126 -12.12 -14.50 7.25
CA GLU A 126 -11.81 -14.75 8.66
C GLU A 126 -10.76 -15.85 8.81
N ARG A 127 -10.90 -16.95 8.07
CA ARG A 127 -9.89 -18.03 8.02
C ARG A 127 -8.55 -17.52 7.50
N TYR A 128 -8.53 -16.65 6.50
CA TYR A 128 -7.31 -16.01 6.01
C TYR A 128 -6.64 -15.17 7.10
N VAL A 129 -7.40 -14.35 7.83
CA VAL A 129 -6.86 -13.51 8.92
C VAL A 129 -6.24 -14.37 10.02
N GLU A 130 -6.89 -15.48 10.38
CA GLU A 130 -6.37 -16.41 11.39
C GLU A 130 -5.11 -17.15 10.89
N TRP A 131 -5.13 -17.66 9.66
CA TRP A 131 -3.95 -18.24 9.02
C TRP A 131 -2.78 -17.25 8.97
N ARG A 132 -3.07 -15.99 8.70
CA ARG A 132 -2.06 -14.93 8.59
C ARG A 132 -1.35 -14.65 9.92
N ARG A 133 -2.03 -14.81 11.05
CA ARG A 133 -1.44 -14.70 12.40
C ARG A 133 -0.36 -15.74 12.61
N ASN A 134 -0.61 -16.95 12.12
CA ASN A 134 0.23 -18.13 12.35
C ASN A 134 1.28 -18.36 11.25
N TYR A 135 1.15 -17.69 10.10
CA TYR A 135 2.01 -17.89 8.92
C TYR A 135 3.52 -17.95 9.21
N TRP A 136 4.02 -17.01 10.02
CA TRP A 136 5.45 -16.88 10.33
C TRP A 136 5.91 -17.69 11.55
N VAL A 137 4.99 -18.19 12.36
CA VAL A 137 5.29 -18.88 13.63
C VAL A 137 5.20 -20.40 13.44
N SER A 138 4.09 -20.87 12.88
CA SER A 138 3.79 -22.29 12.68
C SER A 138 3.39 -22.64 11.24
N GLY A 139 3.22 -21.63 10.38
CA GLY A 139 2.80 -21.81 8.99
C GLY A 139 3.94 -21.99 8.00
N PRO A 140 3.65 -21.88 6.69
CA PRO A 140 4.61 -22.08 5.61
C PRO A 140 5.79 -21.11 5.60
N GLY A 141 5.68 -20.00 6.34
CA GLY A 141 6.73 -18.99 6.46
C GLY A 141 7.75 -19.29 7.54
N LYS A 142 7.54 -20.31 8.39
CA LYS A 142 8.38 -20.61 9.55
C LYS A 142 9.85 -20.85 9.19
N ASP A 143 10.09 -21.53 8.07
CA ASP A 143 11.44 -21.94 7.65
C ASP A 143 12.05 -20.95 6.63
N ILE A 144 11.40 -19.80 6.40
CA ILE A 144 11.87 -18.79 5.44
C ILE A 144 12.72 -17.75 6.16
N ASP A 145 14.03 -17.95 6.18
CA ASP A 145 14.94 -17.02 6.86
C ASP A 145 15.08 -15.67 6.14
N PHE A 146 15.07 -15.69 4.79
CA PHE A 146 15.39 -14.52 3.98
C PHE A 146 14.32 -14.23 2.93
N ILE A 147 13.85 -12.99 2.93
CA ILE A 147 13.01 -12.44 1.87
C ILE A 147 13.91 -11.68 0.90
N ARG A 148 13.97 -12.16 -0.34
CA ARG A 148 14.62 -11.46 -1.46
C ARG A 148 13.65 -10.45 -2.06
N TYR A 149 14.15 -9.26 -2.38
CA TYR A 149 13.40 -8.22 -3.08
C TYR A 149 14.35 -7.38 -3.93
N GLU A 150 13.83 -6.83 -5.01
CA GLU A 150 14.61 -5.97 -5.90
C GLU A 150 14.43 -4.49 -5.51
N ARG A 151 15.52 -3.73 -5.52
CA ARG A 151 15.50 -2.28 -5.34
C ARG A 151 16.58 -1.65 -6.20
N GLY A 152 16.19 -0.85 -7.20
CA GLY A 152 17.13 -0.15 -8.08
C GLY A 152 18.08 -1.11 -8.82
N GLY A 153 17.55 -2.20 -9.39
CA GLY A 153 18.32 -3.20 -10.14
C GLY A 153 19.22 -4.12 -9.29
N LYS A 154 19.18 -4.00 -7.96
CA LYS A 154 19.92 -4.88 -7.05
C LYS A 154 18.96 -5.76 -6.26
N ILE A 155 19.29 -7.05 -6.17
CA ILE A 155 18.57 -8.00 -5.32
C ILE A 155 19.11 -7.85 -3.89
N LEU A 156 18.28 -7.27 -3.02
CA LEU A 156 18.55 -7.15 -1.59
C LEU A 156 17.87 -8.30 -0.84
N ARG A 157 18.46 -8.69 0.29
CA ARG A 157 17.86 -9.65 1.24
C ARG A 157 17.57 -8.96 2.56
N ARG A 158 16.44 -9.32 3.16
CA ARG A 158 16.12 -8.99 4.55
C ARG A 158 15.75 -10.26 5.31
N SER A 159 16.10 -10.32 6.58
CA SER A 159 15.65 -11.40 7.46
C SER A 159 14.13 -11.32 7.65
N ALA A 160 13.45 -12.45 7.61
CA ALA A 160 12.05 -12.55 7.96
C ALA A 160 11.86 -12.39 9.46
N ARG A 161 10.79 -11.69 9.86
CA ARG A 161 10.40 -11.61 11.28
C ARG A 161 9.43 -12.73 11.57
N HIS A 162 9.88 -13.73 12.33
CA HIS A 162 9.09 -14.88 12.77
C HIS A 162 8.14 -14.50 13.92
N GLU A 163 7.36 -13.44 13.72
CA GLU A 163 6.47 -12.84 14.71
C GLU A 163 5.03 -12.79 14.17
N VAL A 164 4.07 -12.81 15.10
CA VAL A 164 2.66 -12.59 14.77
C VAL A 164 2.51 -11.16 14.21
N PRO A 165 1.94 -10.98 13.00
CA PRO A 165 1.77 -9.66 12.41
C PRO A 165 0.93 -8.75 13.30
N THR A 166 1.35 -7.49 13.43
CA THR A 166 0.57 -6.48 14.12
C THR A 166 -0.80 -6.29 13.44
N VAL A 167 -1.80 -5.91 14.23
CA VAL A 167 -3.15 -5.70 13.72
C VAL A 167 -3.22 -4.63 12.63
N SER A 168 -2.38 -3.59 12.73
CA SER A 168 -2.23 -2.57 11.67
C SER A 168 -1.77 -3.20 10.35
N ARG A 169 -0.81 -4.15 10.41
CA ARG A 169 -0.35 -4.87 9.23
C ARG A 169 -1.44 -5.74 8.64
N GLN A 170 -2.21 -6.45 9.48
CA GLN A 170 -3.36 -7.24 9.02
C GLN A 170 -4.43 -6.35 8.34
N ARG A 171 -4.72 -5.17 8.90
CA ARG A 171 -5.64 -4.19 8.28
C ARG A 171 -5.13 -3.69 6.93
N GLY A 172 -3.83 -3.36 6.83
CA GLY A 172 -3.22 -2.97 5.56
C GLY A 172 -3.33 -4.06 4.50
N GLU A 173 -3.17 -5.33 4.88
CA GLU A 173 -3.38 -6.46 3.98
C GLU A 173 -4.86 -6.60 3.57
N LEU A 174 -5.82 -6.41 4.48
CA LEU A 174 -7.24 -6.42 4.14
C LEU A 174 -7.65 -5.27 3.20
N THR A 175 -6.99 -4.11 3.28
CA THR A 175 -7.19 -3.04 2.30
C THR A 175 -6.84 -3.50 0.88
N ILE A 176 -5.78 -4.30 0.72
CA ILE A 176 -5.41 -4.89 -0.58
C ILE A 176 -6.47 -5.87 -1.04
N VAL A 177 -6.98 -6.71 -0.12
CA VAL A 177 -8.08 -7.65 -0.43
C VAL A 177 -9.31 -6.89 -0.93
N ARG A 178 -9.73 -5.83 -0.24
CA ARG A 178 -10.86 -4.99 -0.67
C ARG A 178 -10.64 -4.37 -2.04
N ALA A 179 -9.47 -3.80 -2.30
CA ALA A 179 -9.14 -3.21 -3.58
C ALA A 179 -9.20 -4.24 -4.73
N LEU A 180 -8.69 -5.46 -4.49
CA LEU A 180 -8.74 -6.55 -5.47
C LEU A 180 -10.18 -7.00 -5.73
N PHE A 181 -11.00 -7.24 -4.70
CA PHE A 181 -12.39 -7.65 -4.88
C PHE A 181 -13.25 -6.55 -5.51
N GLN A 182 -13.00 -5.29 -5.18
CA GLN A 182 -13.67 -4.15 -5.83
C GLN A 182 -13.33 -4.10 -7.33
N GLN A 183 -12.08 -4.37 -7.69
CA GLN A 183 -11.68 -4.44 -9.10
C GLN A 183 -12.25 -5.67 -9.80
N ALA A 184 -12.26 -6.82 -9.16
CA ALA A 184 -12.87 -8.04 -9.67
C ALA A 184 -14.39 -7.89 -9.90
N LEU A 185 -15.06 -7.10 -9.06
CA LEU A 185 -16.46 -6.73 -9.26
C LEU A 185 -16.64 -5.85 -10.50
N LYS A 186 -15.75 -4.86 -10.73
CA LYS A 186 -15.76 -4.04 -11.95
C LYS A 186 -15.54 -4.87 -13.22
N TRP A 187 -14.72 -5.91 -13.15
CA TRP A 187 -14.52 -6.87 -14.26
C TRP A 187 -15.68 -7.88 -14.41
N GLY A 188 -16.60 -7.91 -13.43
CA GLY A 188 -17.72 -8.84 -13.41
C GLY A 188 -17.27 -10.30 -13.24
N TYR A 189 -16.25 -10.52 -12.43
CA TYR A 189 -15.75 -11.86 -12.06
C TYR A 189 -16.41 -12.40 -10.79
N CYS A 190 -16.83 -11.52 -9.88
CA CYS A 190 -17.50 -11.89 -8.64
C CYS A 190 -18.66 -10.93 -8.31
N GLY A 191 -19.56 -11.37 -7.42
CA GLY A 191 -20.57 -10.51 -6.81
C GLY A 191 -19.97 -9.55 -5.76
N LYS A 192 -20.83 -8.74 -5.14
CA LYS A 192 -20.43 -7.86 -4.02
C LYS A 192 -20.06 -8.72 -2.81
N LEU A 193 -18.81 -8.63 -2.37
CA LEU A 193 -18.32 -9.23 -1.14
C LEU A 193 -18.22 -8.14 -0.07
N ASP A 194 -18.87 -8.35 1.07
CA ASP A 194 -18.64 -7.54 2.25
C ASP A 194 -17.47 -8.13 3.04
N ILE A 195 -16.47 -7.30 3.33
CA ILE A 195 -15.23 -7.70 4.00
C ILE A 195 -15.23 -6.99 5.35
N PRO A 196 -15.61 -7.68 6.44
CA PRO A 196 -15.72 -7.05 7.75
C PRO A 196 -14.37 -6.51 8.19
N ASP A 197 -14.39 -5.39 8.91
CA ASP A 197 -13.20 -4.88 9.56
C ASP A 197 -12.81 -5.77 10.75
N ILE A 198 -11.50 -5.96 10.93
CA ILE A 198 -10.97 -6.62 12.12
C ILE A 198 -11.38 -5.77 13.34
N LYS A 199 -12.24 -6.34 14.18
CA LYS A 199 -12.64 -5.76 15.47
C LYS A 199 -11.43 -5.79 16.40
N VAL A 200 -11.01 -4.62 16.86
CA VAL A 200 -9.86 -4.47 17.77
C VAL A 200 -10.35 -3.83 19.04
N ARG A 201 -9.88 -4.31 20.19
CA ARG A 201 -10.06 -3.61 21.46
C ARG A 201 -9.46 -2.21 21.32
N LYS A 202 -10.07 -1.19 21.93
CA LYS A 202 -9.53 0.17 21.90
C LYS A 202 -8.05 0.12 22.26
N ARG A 203 -7.21 0.65 21.37
CA ARG A 203 -5.76 0.73 21.60
C ARG A 203 -5.56 1.65 22.80
N VAL A 204 -4.76 1.22 23.78
CA VAL A 204 -4.31 2.11 24.85
C VAL A 204 -3.50 3.21 24.19
N ASP A 205 -3.88 4.46 24.46
CA ASP A 205 -3.23 5.62 23.88
C ASP A 205 -1.84 5.79 24.50
N ASN A 206 -0.84 5.23 23.82
CA ASN A 206 0.58 5.45 24.12
C ASN A 206 1.14 6.59 23.25
N SER A 207 0.32 7.60 22.93
CA SER A 207 0.81 8.82 22.30
C SER A 207 1.84 9.47 23.21
N ARG A 208 2.94 9.92 22.62
CA ARG A 208 3.98 10.63 23.37
C ARG A 208 3.40 11.96 23.86
N PRO A 209 3.64 12.37 25.12
CA PRO A 209 3.17 13.65 25.60
C PRO A 209 3.78 14.79 24.78
N SER A 210 3.06 15.90 24.70
CA SER A 210 3.59 17.14 24.12
C SER A 210 4.59 17.79 25.08
N PHE A 211 5.52 18.58 24.56
CA PHE A 211 6.46 19.33 25.38
C PHE A 211 5.73 20.39 26.21
N THR A 212 6.12 20.55 27.47
CA THR A 212 5.73 21.72 28.27
C THR A 212 6.52 22.97 27.83
N PRO A 213 6.06 24.19 28.15
CA PRO A 213 6.83 25.41 27.87
C PRO A 213 8.24 25.38 28.48
N GLU A 214 8.38 24.88 29.72
CA GLU A 214 9.67 24.75 30.41
C GLU A 214 10.60 23.73 29.73
N GLU A 215 10.05 22.59 29.30
CA GLU A 215 10.80 21.60 28.52
C GLU A 215 11.24 22.16 27.17
N PHE A 216 10.42 23.01 26.55
CA PHE A 216 10.74 23.69 25.30
C PHE A 216 11.85 24.73 25.49
N GLU A 217 11.80 25.54 26.54
CA GLU A 217 12.89 26.47 26.91
C GLU A 217 14.20 25.72 27.18
N THR A 218 14.11 24.57 27.85
CA THR A 218 15.26 23.68 28.09
C THR A 218 15.82 23.13 26.77
N LEU A 219 14.95 22.77 25.83
CA LEU A 219 15.33 22.32 24.49
C LEU A 219 16.06 23.42 23.70
N ILE A 220 15.52 24.65 23.71
CA ILE A 220 16.10 25.80 23.02
C ILE A 220 17.45 26.18 23.63
N SER A 221 17.53 26.33 24.95
CA SER A 221 18.78 26.65 25.65
C SER A 221 19.86 25.60 25.40
N THR A 222 19.49 24.31 25.45
CA THR A 222 20.40 23.20 25.12
C THR A 222 20.86 23.26 23.66
N SER A 223 19.97 23.62 22.73
CA SER A 223 20.32 23.74 21.31
C SER A 223 21.30 24.89 21.04
N LEU A 224 21.11 26.04 21.68
CA LEU A 224 22.01 27.20 21.61
C LEU A 224 23.39 26.90 22.20
N GLN A 225 23.45 26.28 23.38
CA GLN A 225 24.70 25.83 24.01
C GLN A 225 25.48 24.84 23.13
N ARG A 226 24.78 24.07 22.28
CA ARG A 226 25.44 23.16 21.34
C ARG A 226 26.05 23.91 20.15
N ILE A 227 25.51 25.05 19.73
CA ILE A 227 26.06 25.88 18.65
C ILE A 227 27.29 26.64 19.14
N TYR A 228 27.20 27.25 20.31
CA TYR A 228 28.26 28.01 20.95
C TYR A 228 28.81 27.21 22.15
N PRO A 229 29.72 26.24 21.93
CA PRO A 229 30.34 25.55 23.05
C PRO A 229 31.08 26.54 23.95
N ASP A 230 31.02 26.29 25.25
CA ASP A 230 31.76 27.04 26.26
C ASP A 230 33.23 27.26 25.85
N HIS A 231 33.59 28.53 25.74
CA HIS A 231 34.92 29.00 25.34
C HIS A 231 35.88 29.14 26.54
N SER A 232 35.51 28.64 27.72
CA SER A 232 36.31 28.63 28.97
C SER A 232 37.72 28.01 28.87
N GLY A 233 38.15 27.54 27.70
CA GLY A 233 39.48 27.00 27.45
C GLY A 233 39.70 25.59 27.98
N GLN A 234 38.76 25.04 28.77
CA GLN A 234 38.92 23.74 29.41
C GLN A 234 38.61 22.54 28.50
N GLY A 235 38.00 22.77 27.34
CA GLY A 235 37.62 21.75 26.35
C GLY A 235 36.53 20.82 26.87
N LYS A 236 35.61 20.39 25.99
CA LYS A 236 34.52 19.48 26.39
C LYS A 236 35.04 18.07 26.55
N LEU A 237 34.89 17.47 27.74
CA LEU A 237 35.20 16.06 27.96
C LEU A 237 34.16 15.18 27.26
N ILE A 238 34.60 14.33 26.32
CA ILE A 238 33.73 13.39 25.61
C ILE A 238 34.16 11.99 25.99
N ARG A 239 33.18 11.19 26.43
CA ARG A 239 33.34 9.76 26.67
C ARG A 239 32.66 8.99 25.54
N GLY A 240 33.44 8.25 24.76
CA GLY A 240 32.94 7.34 23.74
C GLY A 240 32.29 6.12 24.38
N LYS A 241 31.38 5.46 23.65
CA LYS A 241 30.76 4.20 24.10
C LYS A 241 31.79 3.08 24.34
N ASP A 242 32.92 3.14 23.64
CA ASP A 242 34.03 2.19 23.77
C ASP A 242 34.95 2.51 24.98
N GLY A 243 34.55 3.40 25.89
CA GLY A 243 35.31 3.79 27.08
C GLY A 243 36.42 4.82 26.85
N ARG A 244 36.70 5.19 25.59
CA ARG A 244 37.70 6.22 25.26
C ARG A 244 37.25 7.59 25.74
N VAL A 245 38.18 8.36 26.31
CA VAL A 245 37.93 9.71 26.80
C VAL A 245 38.86 10.68 26.11
N TRP A 246 38.32 11.73 25.49
CA TRP A 246 39.11 12.81 24.90
C TRP A 246 38.49 14.16 25.20
N ARG A 247 39.31 15.22 25.14
CA ARG A 247 38.84 16.60 25.27
C ARG A 247 38.70 17.21 23.88
N GLN A 248 37.51 17.73 23.58
CA GLN A 248 37.25 18.48 22.37
C GLN A 248 37.37 19.98 22.67
N PHE A 249 38.46 20.59 22.19
CA PHE A 249 38.73 22.03 22.36
C PHE A 249 38.08 22.89 21.28
N ARG A 250 37.92 22.35 20.05
CA ARG A 250 37.25 23.02 18.94
C ARG A 250 36.22 22.10 18.31
N GLN A 251 35.05 22.64 18.01
CA GLN A 251 34.05 21.93 17.21
C GLN A 251 34.37 22.09 15.72
N ASN A 252 34.11 21.04 14.96
CA ASN A 252 34.22 21.08 13.51
C ASN A 252 33.18 22.06 12.95
N LEU A 253 33.57 22.91 12.00
CA LEU A 253 32.70 23.90 11.37
C LEU A 253 31.45 23.26 10.74
N HIS A 254 31.57 22.07 10.15
CA HIS A 254 30.42 21.33 9.63
C HIS A 254 29.42 20.96 10.73
N VAL A 255 29.91 20.54 11.89
CA VAL A 255 29.06 20.18 13.05
C VAL A 255 28.36 21.41 13.60
N ILE A 256 29.02 22.57 13.62
CA ILE A 256 28.40 23.84 14.03
C ILE A 256 27.29 24.21 13.04
N SER A 257 27.57 24.15 11.73
CA SER A 257 26.57 24.39 10.67
C SER A 257 25.35 23.48 10.82
N ASP A 258 25.56 22.18 11.06
CA ASP A 258 24.44 21.23 11.22
C ASP A 258 23.61 21.50 12.47
N ARG A 259 24.25 21.93 13.56
CA ARG A 259 23.56 22.33 14.80
C ARG A 259 22.77 23.61 14.65
N LEU A 260 23.33 24.60 13.93
CA LEU A 260 22.62 25.83 13.59
C LEU A 260 21.37 25.53 12.76
N LYS A 261 21.50 24.66 11.74
CA LYS A 261 20.35 24.20 10.94
C LYS A 261 19.30 23.49 11.79
N LEU A 262 19.72 22.62 12.72
CA LEU A 262 18.81 21.90 13.61
C LEU A 262 18.05 22.87 14.54
N HIS A 263 18.75 23.83 15.14
CA HIS A 263 18.13 24.84 15.99
C HIS A 263 17.10 25.67 15.23
N ALA A 264 17.46 26.19 14.04
CA ALA A 264 16.51 26.88 13.17
C ALA A 264 15.31 25.99 12.80
N HIS A 265 15.51 24.68 12.56
CA HIS A 265 14.39 23.76 12.31
C HIS A 265 13.47 23.62 13.52
N ILE A 266 14.00 23.59 14.74
CA ILE A 266 13.21 23.49 15.97
C ILE A 266 12.33 24.74 16.12
N GLU A 267 12.91 25.93 15.94
CA GLU A 267 12.18 27.21 16.06
C GLU A 267 11.13 27.39 14.98
N ILE A 268 11.45 27.06 13.73
CA ILE A 268 10.48 27.09 12.63
C ILE A 268 9.37 26.06 12.91
N ALA A 269 9.71 24.85 13.38
CA ALA A 269 8.72 23.82 13.69
C ALA A 269 7.78 24.25 14.83
N SER A 270 8.30 24.85 15.89
CA SER A 270 7.49 25.32 17.02
C SER A 270 6.63 26.53 16.65
N GLY A 271 7.18 27.47 15.88
CA GLY A 271 6.48 28.68 15.47
C GLY A 271 5.42 28.45 14.39
N THR A 272 5.54 27.37 13.60
CA THR A 272 4.62 27.10 12.49
C THR A 272 3.75 25.86 12.69
N GLY A 273 4.14 24.91 13.55
CA GLY A 273 3.43 23.63 13.68
C GLY A 273 3.49 22.75 12.42
N MET A 274 4.37 23.05 11.46
CA MET A 274 4.57 22.23 10.25
C MET A 274 5.06 20.82 10.60
N ARG A 275 4.70 19.82 9.79
CA ARG A 275 5.22 18.45 9.97
C ARG A 275 6.71 18.42 9.61
N PRO A 276 7.52 17.56 10.27
CA PRO A 276 8.95 17.44 9.95
C PRO A 276 9.26 17.15 8.48
N THR A 277 8.38 16.40 7.79
CA THR A 277 8.54 16.11 6.36
C THR A 277 8.31 17.34 5.48
N ASP A 278 7.35 18.19 5.85
CA ASP A 278 7.03 19.43 5.13
C ASP A 278 8.17 20.44 5.31
N LEU A 279 8.71 20.56 6.53
CA LEU A 279 9.89 21.37 6.84
C LEU A 279 11.11 20.97 6.01
N LYS A 280 11.33 19.67 5.81
CA LYS A 280 12.46 19.16 5.01
C LYS A 280 12.38 19.58 3.53
N ASN A 281 11.17 19.77 3.00
CA ASN A 281 10.94 20.18 1.62
C ASN A 281 10.84 21.70 1.45
N LEU A 282 11.03 22.47 2.54
CA LEU A 282 10.98 23.92 2.50
C LEU A 282 12.14 24.48 1.68
N ASN A 283 11.85 25.42 0.80
CA ASN A 283 12.84 26.13 -0.01
C ASN A 283 12.61 27.65 0.10
N TRP A 284 13.57 28.44 -0.37
CA TRP A 284 13.47 29.90 -0.35
C TRP A 284 12.32 30.45 -1.19
N GLY A 285 11.81 29.69 -2.16
CA GLY A 285 10.63 30.05 -2.95
C GLY A 285 9.32 30.00 -2.15
N HIS A 286 9.28 29.25 -1.05
CA HIS A 286 8.15 29.19 -0.13
C HIS A 286 8.13 30.34 0.89
N VAL A 287 9.18 31.16 0.95
CA VAL A 287 9.28 32.27 1.91
C VAL A 287 8.78 33.56 1.24
N VAL A 288 7.63 34.04 1.65
CA VAL A 288 6.98 35.23 1.08
C VAL A 288 7.33 36.45 1.93
N ARG A 289 7.49 37.61 1.28
CA ARG A 289 7.78 38.92 1.90
C ARG A 289 9.14 39.07 2.61
N PHE A 290 9.96 38.03 2.70
CA PHE A 290 11.27 38.09 3.37
C PHE A 290 12.17 39.24 2.87
N ARG A 291 12.24 39.46 1.55
CA ARG A 291 13.11 40.50 0.97
C ARG A 291 12.68 41.92 1.33
N SER A 292 11.37 42.20 1.36
CA SER A 292 10.83 43.52 1.70
C SER A 292 10.87 43.78 3.21
N VAL A 293 10.74 42.74 4.01
CA VAL A 293 10.55 42.83 5.44
C VAL A 293 11.87 42.87 6.21
N ARG A 294 12.94 42.27 5.67
CA ARG A 294 14.28 42.24 6.29
C ARG A 294 14.88 43.63 6.58
N GLN A 295 14.51 44.65 5.81
CA GLN A 295 15.04 46.01 5.96
C GLN A 295 14.26 46.87 6.96
N GLY A 296 13.10 46.39 7.43
CA GLY A 296 12.25 47.09 8.39
C GLY A 296 12.69 46.89 9.85
N LYS A 297 12.04 47.60 10.77
CA LYS A 297 12.23 47.40 12.21
C LYS A 297 11.81 46.00 12.62
N LEU A 298 12.48 45.41 13.61
CA LEU A 298 12.27 44.03 14.06
C LEU A 298 10.80 43.70 14.39
N GLU A 299 10.10 44.68 14.96
CA GLU A 299 8.66 44.62 15.30
C GLU A 299 7.73 44.46 14.10
N ASP A 300 8.14 44.96 12.94
CA ASP A 300 7.38 44.90 11.69
C ASP A 300 7.79 43.68 10.82
N GLN A 301 8.69 42.83 11.34
CA GLN A 301 9.24 41.72 10.56
C GLN A 301 8.31 40.49 10.51
N ASP A 302 7.25 40.54 9.69
CA ASP A 302 6.37 39.40 9.42
C ASP A 302 6.83 38.56 8.19
N VAL A 303 7.52 37.45 8.46
CA VAL A 303 7.92 36.46 7.44
C VAL A 303 6.90 35.34 7.36
N ARG A 304 6.33 35.11 6.17
CA ARG A 304 5.31 34.07 5.96
C ARG A 304 5.82 32.92 5.12
N PHE A 305 5.47 31.70 5.50
CA PHE A 305 5.71 30.52 4.68
C PHE A 305 4.45 30.15 3.91
N GLN A 306 4.59 29.95 2.59
CA GLN A 306 3.56 29.39 1.73
C GLN A 306 4.00 28.01 1.28
N VAL A 307 3.50 26.98 1.97
CA VAL A 307 3.82 25.58 1.67
C VAL A 307 2.57 24.87 1.20
N GLN A 308 2.64 24.21 0.04
CA GLN A 308 1.57 23.32 -0.41
C GLN A 308 1.71 21.95 0.27
N GLY A 309 0.84 21.68 1.24
CA GLY A 309 0.66 20.36 1.84
C GLY A 309 -0.59 19.66 1.31
N CYS A 310 -0.47 18.38 0.96
CA CYS A 310 -1.58 17.56 0.50
C CYS A 310 -2.46 17.07 1.68
N VAL A 311 -3.60 17.76 1.87
CA VAL A 311 -4.95 17.32 2.28
C VAL A 311 -5.21 16.68 3.67
N SER A 312 -6.02 17.37 4.47
CA SER A 312 -7.31 16.83 4.95
C SER A 312 -8.38 17.91 4.74
N ALA A 313 -9.50 17.55 4.12
CA ALA A 313 -10.59 18.46 3.78
C ALA A 313 -11.14 19.21 5.02
N CYS A 314 -10.83 20.50 5.13
CA CYS A 314 -11.62 21.56 5.77
C CYS A 314 -10.71 22.79 5.88
N LYS A 315 -11.02 23.85 5.10
CA LYS A 315 -10.41 25.18 5.12
C LYS A 315 -8.89 25.23 4.88
N ILE A 316 -8.53 25.85 3.76
CA ILE A 316 -7.16 26.30 3.48
C ILE A 316 -6.94 27.52 4.37
N ASP A 317 -6.55 27.28 5.61
CA ASP A 317 -6.02 28.35 6.45
C ASP A 317 -4.50 28.40 6.21
N PRO A 318 -3.96 29.50 5.66
CA PRO A 318 -2.51 29.69 5.62
C PRO A 318 -2.01 29.65 7.06
N ILE A 319 -1.19 28.67 7.39
CA ILE A 319 -0.51 28.61 8.69
C ILE A 319 0.47 29.79 8.73
N SER A 320 0.02 30.89 9.31
CA SER A 320 0.85 32.06 9.60
C SER A 320 1.67 31.77 10.85
N GLY A 321 2.92 31.33 10.66
CA GLY A 321 3.91 31.32 11.73
C GLY A 321 4.71 32.62 11.68
N VAL A 322 4.64 33.43 12.73
CA VAL A 322 5.50 34.61 12.90
C VAL A 322 6.80 34.12 13.52
N ILE A 323 7.93 34.31 12.84
CA ILE A 323 9.25 34.13 13.44
C ILE A 323 9.72 35.52 13.86
N GLY A 324 9.55 35.84 15.14
CA GLY A 324 10.26 36.96 15.75
C GLY A 324 11.73 36.59 15.84
N VAL A 325 12.55 37.07 14.91
CA VAL A 325 13.99 36.83 14.93
C VAL A 325 14.60 37.74 15.99
N GLN A 326 14.73 37.28 17.23
CA GLN A 326 15.61 37.94 18.20
C GLN A 326 17.03 37.40 17.99
N PHE A 327 17.95 38.27 17.53
CA PHE A 327 19.39 37.98 17.45
C PHE A 327 20.10 38.29 18.76
#